data_AF-A0A1G1D7I1-F1
#
_entry.id   AF-A0A1G1D7I1-F1
#
_cell.length_a   1.000
_cell.length_b   1.000
_cell.length_c   1.000
_cell.angle_alpha   90.00
_cell.angle_beta   90.00
_cell.angle_gamma   90.00
#
_symmetry.space_group_name_H-M   'P 1'
#
loop_
_entity.id
_entity.type
_entity.pdbx_description
1 polymer ?
#
loop_
_entity_poly.entity_id
_entity_poly.type
_entity_poly.pdbx_seq_one_letter_code
_entity_poly.pdbx_strand_id
1 'polypeptide(L)'
;MISEPILDEIVDVLSRPKIKDKYEITPEDIRELLTLIEERAEYVLISGDINICRDKDDNLIIETAIKGETSYLVTRDDDIKFDKKVSLFLSQHGISVLTVAKFLKLM
;
A
#
# COMPACT_ATOMS: atom_id res chain seq x y z
N MET A 1 1.96 7.66 4.32
CA MET A 1 0.83 7.04 5.02
C MET A 1 1.11 5.56 5.18
N ILE A 2 0.89 5.02 6.37
CA ILE A 2 1.02 3.60 6.68
C ILE A 2 -0.13 3.17 7.59
N SER A 3 -0.57 1.92 7.50
CA SER A 3 -1.57 1.32 8.38
C SER A 3 -1.11 -0.09 8.76
N GLU A 4 -1.68 -0.66 9.83
CA GLU A 4 -1.36 -2.02 10.29
C GLU A 4 -1.45 -3.07 9.16
N PRO A 5 -2.48 -3.11 8.31
CA PRO A 5 -2.52 -4.08 7.21
C PRO A 5 -1.38 -3.94 6.19
N ILE A 6 -0.88 -2.72 5.95
CA ILE A 6 0.27 -2.53 5.05
C ILE A 6 1.55 -3.06 5.70
N LEU A 7 1.73 -2.83 7.02
CA LEU A 7 2.87 -3.37 7.76
C LEU A 7 2.83 -4.90 7.75
N ASP A 8 1.66 -5.48 8.00
CA ASP A 8 1.44 -6.93 7.95
C ASP A 8 1.72 -7.52 6.56
N GLU A 9 1.29 -6.83 5.49
CA GLU A 9 1.58 -7.25 4.11
C GLU A 9 3.09 -7.25 3.84
N ILE A 10 3.82 -6.22 4.30
CA ILE A 10 5.28 -6.15 4.16
C ILE A 10 5.93 -7.34 4.88
N VAL A 11 5.51 -7.61 6.13
CA VAL A 11 6.04 -8.74 6.91
C VAL A 11 5.75 -10.07 6.23
N ASP A 12 4.51 -10.31 5.80
CA ASP A 12 4.11 -11.54 5.12
C ASP A 12 4.95 -11.74 3.86
N VAL A 13 4.99 -10.74 2.98
CA VAL A 13 5.70 -10.81 1.69
C VAL A 13 7.18 -11.09 1.91
N LEU A 14 7.86 -10.36 2.79
CA LEU A 14 9.30 -10.53 3.04
C LEU A 14 9.62 -11.84 3.76
N SER A 15 8.66 -12.41 4.51
CA SER A 15 8.81 -13.70 5.19
C SER A 15 8.61 -14.91 4.27
N ARG A 16 8.05 -14.74 3.06
CA ARG A 16 7.82 -15.85 2.12
C ARG A 16 9.16 -16.52 1.74
N PRO A 17 9.28 -17.87 1.81
CA PRO A 17 10.55 -18.57 1.56
C PRO A 17 11.22 -18.19 0.23
N LYS A 18 10.43 -18.05 -0.85
CA LYS A 18 10.94 -17.66 -2.17
C LYS A 18 11.66 -16.30 -2.17
N ILE A 19 11.24 -15.36 -1.34
CA ILE A 19 11.83 -14.01 -1.24
C ILE A 19 12.97 -14.07 -0.23
N LYS A 20 12.69 -14.60 0.96
CA LYS A 20 13.64 -14.75 2.04
C LYS A 20 14.93 -15.47 1.62
N ASP A 21 14.80 -16.65 1.00
CA ASP A 21 15.93 -17.49 0.62
C ASP A 21 16.68 -16.90 -0.59
N LYS A 22 15.97 -16.18 -1.48
CA LYS A 22 16.58 -15.59 -2.67
C LYS A 22 17.45 -14.38 -2.33
N TYR A 23 17.04 -13.57 -1.36
CA TYR A 23 17.72 -12.32 -0.99
C TYR A 23 18.36 -12.37 0.39
N GLU A 24 18.42 -13.56 1.01
CA GLU A 24 19.03 -13.81 2.32
C GLU A 24 18.46 -12.92 3.45
N ILE A 25 17.15 -12.63 3.39
CA ILE A 25 16.47 -11.75 4.34
C ILE A 25 16.32 -12.45 5.69
N THR A 26 16.72 -11.78 6.76
CA THR A 26 16.55 -12.24 8.14
C THR A 26 15.34 -11.55 8.80
N PRO A 27 14.81 -12.12 9.89
CA PRO A 27 13.80 -11.43 10.69
C PRO A 27 14.27 -10.10 11.30
N GLU A 28 15.59 -9.89 11.43
CA GLU A 28 16.14 -8.60 11.89
C GLU A 28 15.99 -7.54 10.80
N ASP A 29 16.34 -7.88 9.54
CA ASP A 29 16.21 -6.96 8.40
C ASP A 29 14.78 -6.45 8.23
N ILE A 30 13.79 -7.33 8.40
CA ILE A 30 12.37 -6.94 8.34
C ILE A 30 12.06 -5.96 9.47
N ARG A 31 12.49 -6.24 10.71
CA ARG A 31 12.24 -5.36 11.86
C ARG A 31 12.88 -3.99 11.68
N GLU A 32 14.12 -3.93 11.23
CA GLU A 32 14.82 -2.66 10.93
C GLU A 32 14.08 -1.86 9.85
N LEU A 33 13.62 -2.52 8.78
CA LEU A 33 12.84 -1.87 7.74
C LEU A 33 11.52 -1.29 8.27
N LEU A 34 10.78 -2.04 9.09
CA LEU A 34 9.52 -1.54 9.67
C LEU A 34 9.77 -0.32 10.54
N THR A 35 10.80 -0.34 11.40
CA THR A 35 11.17 0.82 12.22
C THR A 35 11.46 2.05 11.35
N LEU A 36 12.22 1.89 10.27
CA LEU A 36 12.55 3.00 9.36
C LEU A 36 11.32 3.57 8.64
N ILE A 37 10.34 2.72 8.32
CA ILE A 37 9.07 3.11 7.70
C ILE A 37 8.22 3.89 8.72
N GLU A 38 8.03 3.34 9.92
CA GLU A 38 7.23 3.96 10.98
C GLU A 38 7.78 5.32 11.42
N GLU A 39 9.11 5.50 11.44
CA GLU A 39 9.74 6.79 11.73
C GLU A 39 9.42 7.89 10.72
N ARG A 40 9.10 7.53 9.47
CA ARG A 40 8.95 8.48 8.35
C ARG A 40 7.53 8.59 7.85
N ALA A 41 6.69 7.59 8.10
CA ALA A 41 5.34 7.53 7.62
C ALA A 41 4.35 8.06 8.65
N GLU A 42 3.34 8.79 8.18
CA GLU A 42 2.17 9.10 8.98
C GLU A 42 1.28 7.86 9.12
N TYR A 43 0.96 7.48 10.35
CA TYR A 43 0.13 6.32 10.65
C TYR A 43 -1.36 6.66 10.51
N VAL A 44 -2.11 5.78 9.85
CA VAL A 44 -3.54 5.93 9.55
C VAL A 44 -4.31 4.78 10.19
N LEU A 45 -5.29 5.14 11.03
CA LEU A 45 -6.25 4.18 11.58
C LEU A 45 -7.36 3.91 10.56
N ILE A 46 -7.63 2.63 10.31
CA ILE A 46 -8.69 2.18 9.40
C ILE A 46 -9.63 1.21 10.13
N SER A 47 -10.89 1.15 9.69
CA SER A 47 -11.95 0.34 10.28
C SER A 47 -12.38 -0.84 9.40
N GLY A 48 -11.94 -0.88 8.13
CA GLY A 48 -12.33 -1.92 7.17
C GLY A 48 -13.71 -1.65 6.55
N ASP A 49 -14.10 -0.38 6.47
CA ASP A 49 -15.43 0.05 6.00
C ASP A 49 -15.50 0.12 4.47
N ILE A 50 -14.36 0.13 3.78
CA ILE A 50 -14.32 0.18 2.31
C ILE A 50 -14.45 -1.22 1.73
N ASN A 51 -15.37 -1.39 0.78
CA ASN A 51 -15.56 -2.62 0.03
C ASN A 51 -15.86 -2.32 -1.45
N ILE A 52 -14.80 -2.00 -2.21
CA ILE A 52 -14.91 -1.58 -3.60
C ILE A 52 -14.25 -2.57 -4.57
N CYS A 53 -13.14 -3.18 -4.15
CA CYS A 53 -12.34 -4.16 -4.86
C CYS A 53 -12.88 -5.58 -4.67
N ARG A 54 -12.49 -6.47 -5.60
CA ARG A 54 -12.75 -7.91 -5.49
C ARG A 54 -11.85 -8.55 -4.43
N ASP A 55 -10.59 -8.14 -4.39
CA ASP A 55 -9.68 -8.51 -3.32
C ASP A 55 -9.97 -7.64 -2.09
N LYS A 56 -10.05 -8.26 -0.92
CA LYS A 56 -10.29 -7.56 0.33
C LYS A 56 -9.05 -6.83 0.82
N ASP A 57 -7.86 -7.33 0.48
CA ASP A 57 -6.62 -6.72 0.92
C ASP A 57 -6.44 -5.35 0.25
N ASP A 58 -6.78 -5.24 -1.03
CA ASP A 58 -6.80 -3.97 -1.78
C ASP A 58 -7.72 -2.92 -1.16
N ASN A 59 -8.83 -3.34 -0.54
CA ASN A 59 -9.76 -2.40 0.10
C ASN A 59 -9.09 -1.69 1.29
N LEU A 60 -8.24 -2.40 2.04
CA LEU A 60 -7.53 -1.83 3.19
C LEU A 60 -6.49 -0.80 2.74
N ILE A 61 -5.84 -1.04 1.59
CA ILE A 61 -4.91 -0.09 0.97
C ILE A 61 -5.66 1.18 0.51
N ILE A 62 -6.82 1.02 -0.14
CA ILE A 62 -7.67 2.13 -0.58
C ILE A 62 -8.18 2.93 0.61
N GLU A 63 -8.61 2.27 1.67
CA GLU A 63 -9.06 2.93 2.89
C GLU A 63 -7.95 3.73 3.55
N THR A 64 -6.74 3.18 3.59
CA THR A 64 -5.56 3.90 4.09
C THR A 64 -5.31 5.17 3.28
N ALA A 65 -5.40 5.11 1.96
CA ALA A 65 -5.20 6.26 1.08
C ALA A 65 -6.26 7.35 1.27
N ILE A 66 -7.53 6.97 1.50
CA ILE A 66 -8.65 7.88 1.72
C ILE A 66 -8.60 8.50 3.11
N LYS A 67 -8.44 7.69 4.16
CA LYS A 67 -8.38 8.18 5.55
C LYS A 67 -7.11 9.00 5.82
N GLY A 68 -6.03 8.69 5.11
CA GLY A 68 -4.80 9.49 5.11
C GLY A 68 -4.85 10.71 4.20
N GLU A 69 -5.99 11.03 3.56
CA GLU A 69 -6.16 12.22 2.70
C GLU A 69 -5.04 12.40 1.65
N THR A 70 -4.56 11.29 1.09
CA THR A 70 -3.43 11.31 0.15
C THR A 70 -3.83 11.91 -1.19
N SER A 71 -2.87 12.49 -1.92
CA SER A 71 -3.12 12.91 -3.31
C SER A 71 -2.90 11.78 -4.32
N TYR A 72 -2.14 10.74 -3.95
CA TYR A 72 -1.70 9.69 -4.86
C TYR A 72 -1.78 8.31 -4.22
N LEU A 73 -2.34 7.35 -4.95
CA LEU A 73 -2.17 5.93 -4.70
C LEU A 73 -1.16 5.38 -5.71
N VAL A 74 0.02 4.99 -5.25
CA VAL A 74 1.09 4.49 -6.11
C VAL A 74 1.11 2.97 -6.05
N THR A 75 0.82 2.31 -7.17
CA THR A 75 0.76 0.83 -7.21
C THR A 75 1.32 0.27 -8.50
N ARG A 76 1.82 -0.97 -8.42
CA ARG A 76 2.16 -1.78 -9.60
C ARG A 76 0.98 -2.64 -10.06
N ASP A 77 -0.03 -2.81 -9.22
CA ASP A 77 -1.20 -3.64 -9.50
C ASP A 77 -2.02 -3.08 -10.67
N ASP A 78 -2.04 -3.85 -11.77
CA ASP A 78 -2.76 -3.49 -12.98
C ASP A 78 -4.28 -3.55 -12.79
N ASP A 79 -4.80 -4.41 -11.92
CA ASP A 79 -6.24 -4.50 -11.66
C ASP A 79 -6.73 -3.23 -10.92
N ILE A 80 -5.99 -2.72 -9.94
CA ILE A 80 -6.31 -1.42 -9.31
C ILE A 80 -6.21 -0.26 -10.32
N LYS A 81 -5.20 -0.28 -11.20
CA LYS A 81 -4.97 0.79 -12.19
C LYS A 81 -5.99 0.81 -13.32
N PHE A 82 -6.50 -0.35 -13.74
CA PHE A 82 -7.38 -0.46 -14.90
C PHE A 82 -8.84 -0.71 -14.53
N ASP A 83 -9.16 -1.02 -13.26
CA ASP A 83 -10.54 -1.02 -12.79
C ASP A 83 -11.07 0.42 -12.75
N LYS A 84 -11.94 0.72 -13.73
CA LYS A 84 -12.59 2.04 -13.86
C LYS A 84 -13.44 2.39 -12.65
N LYS A 85 -14.04 1.41 -11.98
CA LYS A 85 -14.88 1.64 -10.80
C LYS A 85 -14.02 2.12 -9.65
N VAL A 86 -12.89 1.46 -9.41
CA VAL A 86 -11.93 1.83 -8.36
C VAL A 86 -11.30 3.19 -8.66
N SER A 87 -10.84 3.40 -9.89
CA SER A 87 -10.25 4.68 -10.31
C SER A 87 -11.24 5.85 -10.17
N LEU A 88 -12.51 5.66 -10.55
CA LEU A 88 -13.54 6.68 -10.38
C LEU A 88 -13.79 6.96 -8.90
N PHE A 89 -13.92 5.91 -8.09
CA PHE A 89 -14.13 6.04 -6.64
C PHE A 89 -12.99 6.80 -5.95
N LEU A 90 -11.74 6.50 -6.28
CA LEU A 90 -10.57 7.22 -5.75
C LEU A 90 -10.54 8.68 -6.21
N SER A 91 -10.89 8.95 -7.47
CA SER A 91 -10.93 10.33 -7.99
C SER A 91 -11.96 11.22 -7.29
N GLN A 92 -13.08 10.63 -6.83
CA GLN A 92 -14.09 11.34 -6.02
C GLN A 92 -13.56 11.79 -4.65
N HIS A 93 -12.51 11.11 -4.16
CA HIS A 93 -11.80 11.44 -2.93
C HIS A 93 -10.53 12.28 -3.21
N GLY A 94 -10.34 12.75 -4.45
CA GLY A 94 -9.16 13.55 -4.82
C GLY A 94 -7.88 12.74 -5.01
N ILE A 95 -7.95 11.41 -5.06
CA ILE A 95 -6.80 10.52 -5.15
C ILE A 95 -6.56 10.12 -6.61
N SER A 96 -5.33 10.32 -7.09
CA SER A 96 -4.89 9.86 -8.41
C SER A 96 -4.09 8.56 -8.32
N VAL A 97 -4.46 7.55 -9.11
CA VAL A 97 -3.71 6.28 -9.17
C VAL A 97 -2.54 6.41 -10.15
N LEU A 98 -1.33 6.12 -9.68
CA LEU A 98 -0.09 6.24 -10.46
C LEU A 98 0.73 4.95 -10.42
N THR A 99 1.55 4.76 -11.47
CA THR A 99 2.65 3.80 -11.41
C THR A 99 3.83 4.41 -10.68
N VAL A 100 4.68 3.56 -10.09
CA VAL A 100 5.96 3.99 -9.48
C VAL A 100 6.77 4.87 -10.43
N ALA A 101 6.91 4.45 -11.70
CA ALA A 101 7.67 5.20 -12.70
C ALA A 101 7.07 6.59 -13.03
N LYS A 102 5.74 6.76 -12.93
CA LYS A 102 5.10 8.08 -13.09
C LYS A 102 5.30 8.93 -11.84
N PHE A 103 5.15 8.34 -10.65
CA PHE A 103 5.32 9.04 -9.38
C PHE A 103 6.73 9.62 -9.22
N LEU A 104 7.76 8.83 -9.56
CA LEU A 104 9.17 9.28 -9.49
C LEU A 104 9.50 10.48 -10.41
N LYS A 105 8.66 10.80 -11.40
CA LYS A 105 8.84 11.98 -12.26
C LYS A 105 8.21 13.25 -11.70
N LEU A 106 7.45 13.14 -10.60
CA LEU A 106 6.78 14.26 -9.94
C LEU A 106 7.61 14.81 -8.76
N MET A 107 8.71 14.14 -8.42
CA MET A 107 9.63 14.47 -7.34
C MET A 107 10.86 15.22 -7.84
#